data_AF-A0A929M346-F1
#
_entry.id   AF-A0A929M346-F1
#
_cell.length_a   1.000
_cell.length_b   1.000
_cell.length_c   1.000
_cell.angle_alpha   90.00
_cell.angle_beta   90.00
_cell.angle_gamma   90.00
#
_symmetry.space_group_name_H-M   'P 1'
#
loop_
_entity.id
_entity.type
_entity.pdbx_description
1 polymer ?
#
loop_
_entity_poly.entity_id
_entity_poly.type
_entity_poly.pdbx_seq_one_letter_code
_entity_poly.pdbx_strand_id
1 'polypeptide(L)'
;MKKIVIYGSIISALVIAGSSVFATDAPKSFTEKTGYDLYKFQVENYCKEYKKTDKNNEIIMVLDEGKYFKDLGKQKPDTKFLENTIKDYKKNMDGIYGCATYSAYYRTLKTIKEDLIKRNPKLSSRLSGKLDQKMKEIQQKIKSLDGNCKLDSKKNNFVKKAVLNQTTYETCKYNFYLEYLKDYSKNISSIVDTNSQESIQIKALSDKMSSKLADIDAEIENTYRTFPIAYQAYNDYENNIGSHVYLELLKEDYKTFRLGLHKTLNPINQVVYKISNAMRR
;
A
#
# COMPACT_ATOMS: atom_id res chain seq x y z
N MET A 1 -65.79 32.10 23.19
CA MET A 1 -66.40 30.76 23.35
C MET A 1 -65.47 29.73 22.72
N LYS A 2 -65.12 28.69 23.50
CA LYS A 2 -64.58 27.34 23.16
C LYS A 2 -63.35 27.25 22.21
N LYS A 3 -62.14 26.85 22.66
CA LYS A 3 -61.64 25.46 22.96
C LYS A 3 -61.74 24.57 21.70
N ILE A 4 -60.70 23.96 21.10
CA ILE A 4 -59.63 23.04 21.56
C ILE A 4 -58.73 22.77 20.31
N VAL A 5 -57.40 22.97 20.33
CA VAL A 5 -56.26 22.02 20.55
C VAL A 5 -56.23 20.77 19.64
N ILE A 6 -55.08 20.55 18.96
CA ILE A 6 -54.25 19.31 18.84
C ILE A 6 -53.28 19.54 17.64
N TYR A 7 -52.01 19.91 17.87
CA TYR A 7 -50.81 19.06 18.09
C TYR A 7 -50.46 18.07 16.96
N GLY A 8 -49.32 18.33 16.32
CA GLY A 8 -48.67 17.54 15.26
C GLY A 8 -48.31 18.49 14.10
N SER A 9 -47.07 18.94 13.89
CA SER A 9 -45.79 18.27 14.04
C SER A 9 -44.69 19.32 14.15
N ILE A 10 -44.14 19.54 15.35
CA ILE A 10 -42.89 20.29 15.54
C ILE A 10 -41.77 19.25 15.68
N ILE A 11 -41.51 18.49 14.62
CA ILE A 11 -40.26 17.74 14.40
C ILE A 11 -40.05 17.64 12.88
N SER A 12 -39.70 18.74 12.22
CA SER A 12 -39.13 18.69 10.86
C SER A 12 -38.33 19.94 10.46
N ALA A 13 -37.73 20.64 11.43
CA ALA A 13 -36.92 21.83 11.16
C ALA A 13 -35.45 21.69 11.56
N LEU A 14 -34.97 20.45 11.78
CA LEU A 14 -33.57 20.20 12.18
C LEU A 14 -32.87 19.06 11.40
N VAL A 15 -33.32 18.75 10.18
CA VAL A 15 -32.69 17.72 9.32
C VAL A 15 -32.32 18.25 7.92
N ILE A 16 -32.40 19.56 7.66
CA ILE A 16 -31.99 20.15 6.38
C ILE A 16 -30.90 21.22 6.60
N ALA A 17 -29.87 20.85 7.36
CA ALA A 17 -28.63 21.63 7.49
C ALA A 17 -27.38 20.75 7.30
N GLY A 18 -27.52 19.60 6.62
CA GLY A 18 -26.44 18.61 6.46
C GLY A 18 -26.18 18.12 5.03
N SER A 19 -26.85 18.66 4.00
CA SER A 19 -26.79 18.09 2.64
C SER A 19 -26.44 19.09 1.53
N SER A 20 -25.81 20.22 1.84
CA SER A 20 -25.38 21.20 0.82
C SER A 20 -23.85 21.39 0.72
N VAL A 21 -23.04 20.46 1.24
CA VAL A 21 -21.58 20.49 1.02
C VAL A 21 -21.17 19.81 -0.30
N PHE A 22 -22.10 19.12 -0.98
CA PHE A 22 -21.87 18.54 -2.29
C PHE A 22 -23.02 18.92 -3.24
N ALA A 23 -22.88 20.05 -3.94
CA ALA A 23 -23.47 20.39 -5.24
C ALA A 23 -23.82 21.88 -5.33
N THR A 24 -22.81 22.74 -5.50
CA THR A 24 -23.02 24.11 -5.99
C THR A 24 -21.94 24.51 -6.99
N ASP A 25 -21.67 23.64 -7.96
CA ASP A 25 -21.15 24.05 -9.27
C ASP A 25 -21.45 22.93 -10.27
N ALA A 26 -22.24 23.24 -11.30
CA ALA A 26 -22.29 22.39 -12.49
C ALA A 26 -20.87 22.31 -13.06
N PRO A 27 -20.39 21.12 -13.50
CA PRO A 27 -19.02 20.97 -13.98
C PRO A 27 -18.76 21.91 -15.14
N LYS A 28 -17.96 22.95 -14.90
CA LYS A 28 -17.42 23.80 -15.97
C LYS A 28 -16.43 22.95 -16.76
N SER A 29 -16.80 22.65 -18.01
CA SER A 29 -16.07 21.92 -19.06
C SER A 29 -16.53 20.46 -19.24
N PHE A 30 -17.47 20.27 -20.17
CA PHE A 30 -17.46 19.06 -20.99
C PHE A 30 -16.18 19.15 -21.85
N THR A 31 -15.18 18.35 -21.51
CA THR A 31 -13.96 18.24 -22.32
C THR A 31 -14.29 17.52 -23.62
N GLU A 32 -13.93 18.08 -24.77
CA GLU A 32 -14.10 17.44 -26.08
C GLU A 32 -13.07 16.31 -26.32
N LYS A 33 -12.16 16.09 -25.38
CA LYS A 33 -11.14 15.05 -25.47
C LYS A 33 -11.78 13.67 -25.38
N THR A 34 -11.33 12.75 -26.22
CA THR A 34 -11.77 11.35 -26.24
C THR A 34 -10.57 10.40 -26.15
N GLY A 35 -10.84 9.12 -25.89
CA GLY A 35 -9.83 8.08 -25.87
C GLY A 35 -8.63 8.41 -24.97
N TYR A 36 -7.42 8.25 -25.51
CA TYR A 36 -6.19 8.38 -24.73
C TYR A 36 -5.91 9.82 -24.25
N ASP A 37 -6.36 10.82 -25.01
CA ASP A 37 -6.20 12.23 -24.62
C ASP A 37 -7.14 12.61 -23.47
N LEU A 38 -8.32 11.99 -23.40
CA LEU A 38 -9.21 12.11 -22.24
C LEU A 38 -8.55 11.53 -20.99
N TYR A 39 -7.97 10.33 -21.09
CA TYR A 39 -7.22 9.72 -19.99
C TYR A 39 -6.11 10.64 -19.48
N LYS A 40 -5.26 11.18 -20.37
CA LYS A 40 -4.19 12.11 -19.96
C LYS A 40 -4.74 13.34 -19.26
N PHE A 41 -5.81 13.92 -19.79
CA PHE A 41 -6.46 15.07 -19.19
C PHE A 41 -7.01 14.74 -17.80
N GLN A 42 -7.64 13.59 -17.61
CA GLN A 42 -8.17 13.17 -16.32
C GLN A 42 -7.04 12.94 -15.30
N VAL A 43 -5.95 12.28 -15.69
CA VAL A 43 -4.79 12.08 -14.81
C VAL A 43 -4.18 13.42 -14.36
N GLU A 44 -4.02 14.35 -15.29
CA GLU A 44 -3.41 15.65 -15.02
C GLU A 44 -4.27 16.53 -14.10
N ASN A 45 -5.60 16.48 -14.26
CA ASN A 45 -6.53 17.32 -13.49
C ASN A 45 -6.97 16.69 -12.16
N TYR A 46 -7.11 15.37 -12.09
CA TYR A 46 -7.70 14.69 -10.92
C TYR A 46 -6.67 13.88 -10.11
N CYS A 47 -5.66 13.28 -10.74
CA CYS A 47 -4.70 12.47 -9.99
C CYS A 47 -3.50 13.28 -9.48
N LYS A 48 -3.17 14.39 -10.14
CA LYS A 48 -1.93 15.14 -9.89
C LYS A 48 -1.84 15.73 -8.48
N GLU A 49 -2.95 16.00 -7.81
CA GLU A 49 -2.95 16.45 -6.41
C GLU A 49 -2.25 15.47 -5.46
N TYR A 50 -2.30 14.17 -5.79
CA TYR A 50 -1.59 13.11 -5.08
C TYR A 50 -0.14 12.94 -5.57
N LYS A 51 0.15 13.40 -6.79
CA LYS A 51 1.49 13.42 -7.41
C LYS A 51 2.35 14.54 -6.82
N LYS A 52 3.03 14.27 -5.71
CA LYS A 52 3.99 15.19 -5.08
C LYS A 52 3.40 16.59 -4.83
N THR A 53 2.52 16.69 -3.86
CA THR A 53 2.30 17.97 -3.19
C THR A 53 3.49 18.27 -2.29
N ASP A 54 4.29 19.26 -2.69
CA ASP A 54 5.47 19.82 -2.04
C ASP A 54 6.76 19.00 -1.97
N LYS A 55 7.88 19.71 -2.18
CA LYS A 55 9.29 19.29 -2.05
C LYS A 55 9.64 18.69 -0.67
N ASN A 56 8.68 18.57 0.24
CA ASN A 56 8.81 18.13 1.62
C ASN A 56 8.19 16.76 1.92
N ASN A 57 7.38 16.22 1.00
CA ASN A 57 6.75 14.92 1.14
C ASN A 57 7.69 13.81 0.69
N GLU A 58 7.82 12.79 1.54
CA GLU A 58 8.66 11.63 1.28
C GLU A 58 8.09 10.82 0.12
N ILE A 59 8.96 10.42 -0.80
CA ILE A 59 8.62 9.48 -1.87
C ILE A 59 9.07 8.10 -1.38
N ILE A 60 8.19 7.12 -1.39
CA ILE A 60 8.52 5.77 -0.91
C ILE A 60 9.30 5.00 -1.98
N MET A 61 8.83 5.10 -3.22
CA MET A 61 9.44 4.43 -4.37
C MET A 61 9.42 5.35 -5.59
N VAL A 62 10.52 5.42 -6.33
CA VAL A 62 10.52 6.05 -7.66
C VAL A 62 10.08 5.02 -8.68
N LEU A 63 8.90 5.24 -9.26
CA LEU A 63 8.38 4.46 -10.37
C LEU A 63 8.96 4.95 -11.70
N ASP A 64 9.31 4.01 -12.57
CA ASP A 64 9.62 4.29 -13.97
C ASP A 64 8.31 4.49 -14.72
N GLU A 65 7.82 5.73 -14.79
CA GLU A 65 6.58 6.06 -15.51
C GLU A 65 6.61 5.61 -16.98
N GLY A 66 7.80 5.45 -17.57
CA GLY A 66 7.98 4.88 -18.89
C GLY A 66 7.65 3.39 -18.95
N LYS A 67 7.94 2.58 -17.93
CA LYS A 67 7.67 1.13 -18.00
C LYS A 67 6.19 0.77 -17.93
N TYR A 68 5.39 1.55 -17.21
CA TYR A 68 4.03 1.15 -16.84
C TYR A 68 2.95 1.60 -17.83
N PHE A 69 3.31 2.47 -18.79
CA PHE A 69 2.37 3.05 -19.73
C PHE A 69 3.02 3.44 -21.07
N LYS A 70 4.22 2.90 -21.37
CA LYS A 70 4.93 3.20 -22.62
C LYS A 70 4.04 2.84 -23.82
N ASP A 71 3.74 3.86 -24.60
CA ASP A 71 3.35 3.77 -26.01
C ASP A 71 1.94 3.36 -26.42
N LEU A 72 0.89 3.61 -25.63
CA LEU A 72 -0.49 3.42 -26.13
C LEU A 72 -1.00 4.56 -27.01
N GLY A 73 -0.33 5.71 -27.00
CA GLY A 73 -0.56 6.74 -28.02
C GLY A 73 0.01 6.38 -29.40
N LYS A 74 0.81 5.30 -29.49
CA LYS A 74 1.49 4.88 -30.73
C LYS A 74 1.21 3.42 -31.12
N GLN A 75 0.84 2.56 -30.17
CA GLN A 75 0.56 1.13 -30.39
C GLN A 75 -0.84 0.78 -29.91
N LYS A 76 -1.57 0.01 -30.72
CA LYS A 76 -2.88 -0.54 -30.33
C LYS A 76 -2.69 -1.50 -29.14
N PRO A 77 -3.56 -1.44 -28.12
CA PRO A 77 -3.58 -2.44 -27.05
C PRO A 77 -3.63 -3.86 -27.62
N ASP A 78 -2.68 -4.72 -27.21
CA ASP A 78 -2.66 -6.14 -27.57
C ASP A 78 -3.88 -6.88 -26.98
N THR A 79 -4.26 -8.02 -27.55
CA THR A 79 -5.34 -8.91 -27.08
C THR A 79 -5.26 -9.25 -25.58
N LYS A 80 -4.06 -9.31 -24.99
CA LYS A 80 -3.83 -9.53 -23.55
C LYS A 80 -3.60 -8.26 -22.73
N PHE A 81 -4.00 -7.09 -23.23
CA PHE A 81 -3.71 -5.82 -22.56
C PHE A 81 -4.20 -5.79 -21.10
N LEU A 82 -5.38 -6.36 -20.81
CA LEU A 82 -5.99 -6.26 -19.48
C LEU A 82 -5.17 -7.05 -18.46
N GLU A 83 -4.83 -8.29 -18.79
CA GLU A 83 -3.99 -9.16 -17.96
C GLU A 83 -2.62 -8.52 -17.67
N ASN A 84 -1.96 -7.99 -18.72
CA ASN A 84 -0.68 -7.32 -18.58
C ASN A 84 -0.78 -6.07 -17.69
N THR A 85 -1.84 -5.26 -17.87
CA THR A 85 -2.03 -4.06 -17.07
C THR A 85 -2.30 -4.40 -15.60
N ILE A 86 -3.14 -5.40 -15.32
CA ILE A 86 -3.39 -5.89 -13.96
C ILE A 86 -2.09 -6.32 -13.30
N LYS A 87 -1.27 -7.10 -14.02
CA LYS A 87 0.02 -7.58 -13.53
C LYS A 87 0.98 -6.44 -13.19
N ASP A 88 1.06 -5.46 -14.08
CA ASP A 88 1.93 -4.29 -13.93
C ASP A 88 1.49 -3.39 -12.76
N TYR A 89 0.18 -3.17 -12.63
CA TYR A 89 -0.39 -2.44 -11.49
C TYR A 89 -0.13 -3.14 -10.16
N LYS A 90 -0.39 -4.46 -10.08
CA LYS A 90 -0.10 -5.25 -8.87
C LYS A 90 1.36 -5.18 -8.49
N LYS A 91 2.27 -5.38 -9.45
CA LYS A 91 3.71 -5.27 -9.25
C LYS A 91 4.12 -3.89 -8.70
N ASN A 92 3.47 -2.82 -9.16
CA ASN A 92 3.71 -1.48 -8.63
C ASN A 92 3.26 -1.31 -7.19
N MET A 93 2.03 -1.74 -6.89
CA MET A 93 1.49 -1.64 -5.54
C MET A 93 2.31 -2.47 -4.56
N ASP A 94 2.72 -3.68 -4.95
CA ASP A 94 3.61 -4.55 -4.17
C ASP A 94 4.97 -3.88 -3.92
N GLY A 95 5.53 -3.21 -4.95
CA GLY A 95 6.75 -2.42 -4.81
C GLY A 95 6.61 -1.28 -3.80
N ILE A 96 5.54 -0.47 -3.90
CA ILE A 96 5.27 0.65 -2.99
C ILE A 96 5.12 0.15 -1.55
N TYR A 97 4.24 -0.83 -1.31
CA TYR A 97 4.01 -1.37 0.03
C TYR A 97 5.23 -2.12 0.57
N GLY A 98 5.98 -2.83 -0.29
CA GLY A 98 7.24 -3.48 0.07
C GLY A 98 8.28 -2.47 0.54
N CYS A 99 8.53 -1.42 -0.25
CA CYS A 99 9.41 -0.32 0.14
C CYS A 99 8.93 0.34 1.44
N ALA A 100 7.64 0.61 1.59
CA ALA A 100 7.05 1.24 2.77
C ALA A 100 7.25 0.40 4.04
N THR A 101 7.01 -0.90 3.94
CA THR A 101 7.12 -1.87 5.03
C THR A 101 8.56 -1.90 5.55
N TYR A 102 9.52 -2.12 4.65
CA TYR A 102 10.93 -2.16 5.05
C TYR A 102 11.47 -0.81 5.52
N SER A 103 10.98 0.30 4.96
CA SER A 103 11.34 1.65 5.40
C SER A 103 10.86 1.94 6.82
N ALA A 104 9.59 1.63 7.12
CA ALA A 104 9.03 1.76 8.45
C ALA A 104 9.77 0.87 9.48
N TYR A 105 10.07 -0.38 9.10
CA TYR A 105 10.85 -1.27 9.96
C TYR A 105 12.25 -0.69 10.22
N TYR A 106 12.97 -0.27 9.18
CA TYR A 106 14.30 0.31 9.32
C TYR A 106 14.29 1.56 10.22
N ARG A 107 13.31 2.45 10.05
CA ARG A 107 13.14 3.65 10.89
C ARG A 107 12.87 3.32 12.35
N THR A 108 12.05 2.31 12.60
CA THR A 108 11.75 1.83 13.94
C THR A 108 13.01 1.31 14.63
N LEU A 109 13.79 0.47 13.95
CA LEU A 109 15.06 -0.03 14.47
C LEU A 109 16.07 1.10 14.72
N LYS A 110 16.17 2.06 13.80
CA LYS A 110 17.03 3.24 13.95
C LYS A 110 16.63 4.07 15.17
N THR A 111 15.34 4.33 15.34
CA THR A 111 14.79 5.07 16.49
C THR A 111 15.11 4.36 17.79
N ILE A 112 14.89 3.04 17.88
CA ILE A 112 15.23 2.27 19.07
C ILE A 112 16.75 2.29 19.35
N LYS A 113 17.58 2.17 18.32
CA LYS A 113 19.03 2.24 18.47
C LYS A 113 19.48 3.62 18.99
N GLU A 114 18.91 4.70 18.47
CA GLU A 114 19.30 6.07 18.80
C GLU A 114 18.70 6.54 20.13
N ASP A 115 17.44 6.24 20.42
CA ASP A 115 16.73 6.73 21.61
C ASP A 115 16.88 5.82 22.82
N LEU A 116 16.84 4.50 22.67
CA LEU A 116 16.91 3.58 23.81
C LEU A 116 18.34 3.17 24.14
N ILE A 117 19.13 2.78 23.15
CA ILE A 117 20.45 2.21 23.39
C ILE A 117 21.49 3.29 23.72
N LYS A 118 21.56 4.38 22.94
CA LYS A 118 22.53 5.45 23.25
C LYS A 118 22.29 6.09 24.61
N ARG A 119 21.03 6.12 25.07
CA ARG A 119 20.66 6.67 26.40
C ARG A 119 20.88 5.66 27.55
N ASN A 120 21.09 4.37 27.26
CA ASN A 120 21.29 3.32 28.26
C ASN A 120 22.55 2.48 27.98
N PRO A 121 23.74 2.91 28.44
CA PRO A 121 25.02 2.27 28.11
C PRO A 121 25.10 0.78 28.46
N LYS A 122 24.40 0.36 29.53
CA LYS A 122 24.34 -1.04 30.00
C LYS A 122 23.61 -1.98 29.02
N LEU A 123 22.65 -1.47 28.23
CA LEU A 123 21.96 -2.24 27.17
C LEU A 123 22.80 -2.36 25.89
N SER A 124 23.81 -1.51 25.73
CA SER A 124 24.39 -1.21 24.41
C SER A 124 25.27 -2.30 23.83
N SER A 125 26.03 -3.04 24.63
CA SER A 125 27.06 -3.97 24.11
C SER A 125 26.49 -5.24 23.48
N ARG A 126 25.30 -5.68 23.89
CA ARG A 126 24.66 -6.93 23.38
C ARG A 126 23.55 -6.67 22.36
N LEU A 127 22.75 -5.62 22.51
CA LEU A 127 21.64 -5.34 21.60
C LEU A 127 22.07 -4.61 20.32
N SER A 128 23.11 -3.77 20.38
CA SER A 128 23.51 -2.95 19.23
C SER A 128 23.92 -3.80 18.03
N GLY A 129 24.70 -4.86 18.25
CA GLY A 129 25.12 -5.77 17.19
C GLY A 129 23.95 -6.51 16.52
N LYS A 130 22.95 -6.94 17.30
CA LYS A 130 21.74 -7.59 16.76
C LYS A 130 20.87 -6.62 15.95
N LEU A 131 20.68 -5.39 16.44
CA LEU A 131 19.97 -4.35 15.70
C LEU A 131 20.70 -3.99 14.40
N ASP A 132 22.03 -3.87 14.44
CA ASP A 132 22.83 -3.60 13.24
C ASP A 132 22.74 -4.70 12.20
N GLN A 133 22.74 -5.97 12.65
CA GLN A 133 22.49 -7.09 11.76
C GLN A 133 21.10 -7.01 11.13
N LYS A 134 20.04 -6.78 11.92
CA LYS A 134 18.67 -6.66 11.41
C LYS A 134 18.51 -5.48 10.45
N MET A 135 19.13 -4.34 10.75
CA MET A 135 19.14 -3.17 9.86
C MET A 135 19.82 -3.49 8.53
N LYS A 136 20.95 -4.23 8.53
CA LYS A 136 21.61 -4.70 7.30
C LYS A 136 20.76 -5.68 6.51
N GLU A 137 20.11 -6.64 7.17
CA GLU A 137 19.18 -7.59 6.54
C GLU A 137 18.03 -6.83 5.82
N ILE A 138 17.45 -5.84 6.47
CA ILE A 138 16.37 -5.02 5.87
C ILE A 138 16.89 -4.21 4.68
N GLN A 139 18.07 -3.62 4.78
CA GLN A 139 18.69 -2.90 3.65
C GLN A 139 18.94 -3.81 2.44
N GLN A 140 19.32 -5.07 2.66
CA GLN A 140 19.45 -6.05 1.57
C GLN A 140 18.11 -6.38 0.93
N LYS A 141 17.06 -6.59 1.75
CA LYS A 141 15.71 -6.82 1.23
C LYS A 141 15.21 -5.66 0.38
N ILE A 142 15.50 -4.43 0.79
CA ILE A 142 15.17 -3.23 0.01
C ILE A 142 15.90 -3.22 -1.34
N LYS A 143 17.19 -3.54 -1.36
CA LYS A 143 17.97 -3.62 -2.61
C LYS A 143 17.47 -4.71 -3.56
N SER A 144 16.85 -5.77 -3.04
CA SER A 144 16.25 -6.84 -3.85
C SER A 144 14.87 -6.50 -4.40
N LEU A 145 14.23 -5.43 -3.93
CA LEU A 145 12.97 -4.97 -4.52
C LEU A 145 13.23 -4.35 -5.89
N ASP A 146 12.34 -4.60 -6.83
CA ASP A 146 12.42 -4.15 -8.24
C ASP A 146 12.16 -2.64 -8.41
N GLY A 147 12.32 -1.87 -7.32
CA GLY A 147 12.01 -0.45 -7.24
C GLY A 147 13.11 0.34 -6.54
N ASN A 148 13.35 1.57 -7.01
CA ASN A 148 14.27 2.49 -6.36
C ASN A 148 13.61 3.06 -5.10
N CYS A 149 13.54 2.25 -4.04
CA CYS A 149 13.05 2.67 -2.73
C CYS A 149 13.90 3.84 -2.22
N LYS A 150 13.26 4.91 -1.77
CA LYS A 150 13.95 6.06 -1.21
C LYS A 150 13.85 6.01 0.31
N LEU A 151 14.88 5.48 0.94
CA LEU A 151 15.05 5.51 2.39
C LEU A 151 15.55 6.89 2.81
N ASP A 152 14.66 7.87 2.97
CA ASP A 152 15.10 9.12 3.59
C ASP A 152 15.08 8.93 5.11
N SER A 153 16.24 9.00 5.75
CA SER A 153 16.35 8.69 7.20
C SER A 153 16.14 9.93 8.10
N LYS A 154 15.72 11.04 7.50
CA LYS A 154 15.78 12.38 8.10
C LYS A 154 14.55 12.80 8.92
N LYS A 155 13.46 12.03 8.91
CA LYS A 155 12.26 12.32 9.71
C LYS A 155 11.85 11.09 10.52
N ASN A 156 11.70 11.23 11.84
CA ASN A 156 11.09 10.24 12.74
C ASN A 156 9.57 10.10 12.52
N ASN A 157 9.09 10.38 11.31
CA ASN A 157 7.67 10.44 11.02
C ASN A 157 7.19 9.13 10.40
N PHE A 158 5.94 8.79 10.70
CA PHE A 158 5.19 7.78 9.99
C PHE A 158 5.18 8.08 8.48
N VAL A 159 5.44 7.06 7.66
CA VAL A 159 5.37 7.10 6.20
C VAL A 159 3.95 6.85 5.67
N LYS A 160 2.98 6.43 6.49
CA LYS A 160 1.58 6.18 6.04
C LYS A 160 0.97 7.28 5.19
N LYS A 161 1.25 8.56 5.46
CA LYS A 161 0.76 9.66 4.62
C LYS A 161 1.40 9.64 3.22
N ALA A 162 2.70 9.38 3.14
CA ALA A 162 3.40 9.25 1.87
C ALA A 162 2.92 8.01 1.09
N VAL A 163 2.70 6.90 1.79
CA VAL A 163 2.09 5.69 1.20
C VAL A 163 0.71 6.01 0.65
N LEU A 164 -0.17 6.61 1.46
CA LEU A 164 -1.52 7.00 1.06
C LEU A 164 -1.51 7.85 -0.21
N ASN A 165 -0.71 8.92 -0.23
CA ASN A 165 -0.65 9.81 -1.39
C ASN A 165 -0.14 9.07 -2.63
N GLN A 166 0.94 8.29 -2.49
CA GLN A 166 1.53 7.59 -3.63
C GLN A 166 0.61 6.50 -4.17
N THR A 167 -0.01 5.69 -3.31
CA THR A 167 -0.94 4.65 -3.74
C THR A 167 -2.21 5.26 -4.32
N THR A 168 -2.73 6.36 -3.75
CA THR A 168 -3.90 7.07 -4.31
C THR A 168 -3.60 7.58 -5.72
N TYR A 169 -2.42 8.16 -5.94
CA TYR A 169 -1.99 8.60 -7.28
C TYR A 169 -1.97 7.45 -8.30
N GLU A 170 -1.36 6.32 -7.94
CA GLU A 170 -1.26 5.19 -8.86
C GLU A 170 -2.61 4.48 -9.10
N THR A 171 -3.44 4.33 -8.07
CA THR A 171 -4.80 3.79 -8.21
C THR A 171 -5.68 4.72 -9.05
N CYS A 172 -5.60 6.04 -8.85
CA CYS A 172 -6.32 7.02 -9.65
C CYS A 172 -5.96 6.92 -11.14
N LYS A 173 -4.66 6.87 -11.44
CA LYS A 173 -4.18 6.66 -12.81
C LYS A 173 -4.66 5.36 -13.41
N TYR A 174 -4.55 4.27 -12.65
CA TYR A 174 -4.95 2.96 -13.11
C TYR A 174 -6.45 2.89 -13.43
N ASN A 175 -7.30 3.49 -12.59
CA ASN A 175 -8.74 3.53 -12.84
C ASN A 175 -9.10 4.32 -14.10
N PHE A 176 -8.53 5.53 -14.30
CA PHE A 176 -8.76 6.26 -15.55
C PHE A 176 -8.22 5.52 -16.78
N TYR A 177 -7.16 4.73 -16.60
CA TYR A 177 -6.65 3.89 -17.66
C TYR A 177 -7.58 2.72 -17.99
N LEU A 178 -8.19 2.08 -16.99
CA LEU A 178 -9.23 1.06 -17.19
C LEU A 178 -10.46 1.64 -17.89
N GLU A 179 -10.88 2.86 -17.55
CA GLU A 179 -11.97 3.56 -18.25
C GLU A 179 -11.63 3.83 -19.72
N TYR A 180 -10.39 4.23 -20.01
CA TYR A 180 -9.91 4.33 -21.39
C TYR A 180 -9.97 2.97 -22.12
N LEU A 181 -9.54 1.90 -21.47
CA LEU A 181 -9.59 0.55 -22.05
C LEU A 181 -11.03 0.07 -22.28
N LYS A 182 -11.95 0.45 -21.39
CA LYS A 182 -13.38 0.19 -21.55
C LYS A 182 -13.91 0.88 -22.78
N ASP A 183 -13.61 2.17 -22.96
CA ASP A 183 -14.03 2.93 -24.14
C ASP A 183 -13.40 2.39 -25.43
N TYR A 184 -12.11 2.05 -25.40
CA TYR A 184 -11.42 1.41 -26.51
C TYR A 184 -12.07 0.06 -26.90
N SER A 185 -12.45 -0.74 -25.90
CA SER A 185 -13.10 -2.05 -26.09
C SER A 185 -14.52 -1.95 -26.64
N LYS A 186 -15.13 -0.76 -26.66
CA LYS A 186 -16.41 -0.54 -27.34
C LYS A 186 -16.28 -0.52 -28.87
N ASN A 187 -15.06 -0.40 -29.41
CA ASN A 187 -14.82 -0.43 -30.85
C ASN A 187 -14.56 -1.87 -31.34
N ILE A 188 -15.29 -2.33 -32.34
CA ILE A 188 -15.17 -3.70 -32.92
C ILE A 188 -13.74 -4.01 -33.38
N SER A 189 -13.02 -3.00 -33.89
CA SER A 189 -11.61 -3.11 -34.32
C SER A 189 -10.63 -3.44 -33.19
N SER A 190 -11.05 -3.37 -31.92
CA SER A 190 -10.26 -3.76 -30.75
C SER A 190 -10.40 -5.24 -30.37
N ILE A 191 -11.31 -5.96 -31.03
CA ILE A 191 -11.73 -7.34 -30.70
C ILE A 191 -11.42 -8.31 -31.84
N VAL A 192 -11.47 -7.80 -33.07
CA VAL A 192 -11.15 -8.51 -34.30
C VAL A 192 -9.65 -8.47 -34.55
N ASP A 193 -9.03 -9.64 -34.73
CA ASP A 193 -7.73 -9.72 -35.37
C ASP A 193 -7.95 -9.55 -36.88
N THR A 194 -7.59 -8.39 -37.42
CA THR A 194 -7.73 -8.09 -38.85
C THR A 194 -6.89 -9.01 -39.75
N ASN A 195 -6.00 -9.82 -39.18
CA ASN A 195 -5.19 -10.80 -39.90
C ASN A 195 -5.75 -12.23 -39.85
N SER A 196 -6.83 -12.49 -39.10
CA SER A 196 -7.44 -13.83 -39.08
C SER A 196 -8.37 -14.02 -40.30
N GLN A 197 -8.25 -15.18 -40.96
CA GLN A 197 -9.10 -15.57 -42.09
C GLN A 197 -10.41 -16.26 -41.65
N GLU A 198 -10.72 -16.28 -40.36
CA GLU A 198 -11.91 -16.95 -39.84
C GLU A 198 -13.17 -16.09 -40.03
N SER A 199 -14.23 -16.69 -40.55
CA SER A 199 -15.55 -16.07 -40.59
C SER A 199 -16.11 -15.98 -39.17
N ILE A 200 -15.95 -14.83 -38.52
CA ILE A 200 -16.47 -14.64 -37.17
C ILE A 200 -17.96 -14.29 -37.22
N GLN A 201 -18.79 -15.06 -36.52
CA GLN A 201 -20.21 -14.74 -36.37
C GLN A 201 -20.40 -13.46 -35.53
N ILE A 202 -21.31 -12.57 -35.95
CA ILE A 202 -21.61 -11.30 -35.27
C ILE A 202 -21.94 -11.51 -33.78
N LYS A 203 -22.65 -12.60 -33.45
CA LYS A 203 -22.98 -12.95 -32.07
C LYS A 203 -21.73 -13.24 -31.23
N ALA A 204 -20.78 -14.02 -31.76
CA ALA A 204 -19.54 -14.34 -31.05
C ALA A 204 -18.67 -13.08 -30.81
N LEU A 205 -18.70 -12.11 -31.72
CA LEU A 205 -18.07 -10.79 -31.54
C LEU A 205 -18.73 -10.00 -30.41
N SER A 206 -20.06 -9.95 -30.42
CA SER A 206 -20.85 -9.28 -29.39
C SER A 206 -20.63 -9.89 -28.00
N ASP A 207 -20.55 -11.22 -27.91
CA ASP A 207 -20.31 -11.93 -26.65
C ASP A 207 -18.89 -11.66 -26.12
N LYS A 208 -17.87 -11.71 -26.99
CA LYS A 208 -16.48 -11.40 -26.64
C LYS A 208 -16.30 -9.94 -26.19
N MET A 209 -17.00 -9.01 -26.84
CA MET A 209 -17.07 -7.61 -26.44
C MET A 209 -17.66 -7.44 -25.04
N SER A 210 -18.82 -8.05 -24.82
CA SER A 210 -19.56 -7.97 -23.55
C SER A 210 -18.75 -8.55 -22.40
N SER A 211 -18.11 -9.72 -22.61
CA SER A 211 -17.22 -10.34 -21.63
C SER A 211 -16.07 -9.40 -21.25
N LYS A 212 -15.42 -8.79 -22.24
CA LYS A 212 -14.26 -7.92 -22.00
C LYS A 212 -14.64 -6.65 -21.24
N LEU A 213 -15.81 -6.07 -21.54
CA LEU A 213 -16.34 -4.93 -20.80
C LEU A 213 -16.65 -5.31 -19.34
N ALA A 214 -17.25 -6.48 -19.12
CA ALA A 214 -17.53 -7.00 -17.78
C ALA A 214 -16.24 -7.26 -16.98
N ASP A 215 -15.19 -7.79 -17.62
CA ASP A 215 -13.89 -8.03 -16.98
C ASP A 215 -13.23 -6.71 -16.54
N ILE A 216 -13.32 -5.67 -17.37
CA ILE A 216 -12.80 -4.33 -17.03
C ILE A 216 -13.61 -3.73 -15.88
N ASP A 217 -14.93 -3.82 -15.91
CA ASP A 217 -15.81 -3.32 -14.84
C ASP A 217 -15.55 -4.03 -13.51
N ALA A 218 -15.37 -5.36 -13.55
CA ALA A 218 -15.00 -6.15 -12.39
C ALA A 218 -13.64 -5.74 -11.82
N GLU A 219 -12.66 -5.43 -12.67
CA GLU A 219 -11.35 -4.97 -12.21
C GLU A 219 -11.43 -3.55 -11.61
N ILE A 220 -12.21 -2.63 -12.19
CA ILE A 220 -12.45 -1.30 -11.60
C ILE A 220 -13.09 -1.43 -10.21
N GLU A 221 -14.12 -2.27 -10.05
CA GLU A 221 -14.71 -2.51 -8.73
C GLU A 221 -13.70 -3.13 -7.76
N ASN A 222 -12.89 -4.07 -8.25
CA ASN A 222 -11.87 -4.74 -7.47
C ASN A 222 -10.78 -3.76 -6.97
N THR A 223 -10.39 -2.75 -7.74
CA THR A 223 -9.42 -1.73 -7.27
C THR A 223 -10.01 -0.89 -6.15
N TYR A 224 -11.26 -0.42 -6.29
CA TYR A 224 -11.95 0.34 -5.25
C TYR A 224 -12.13 -0.44 -3.96
N ARG A 225 -12.37 -1.75 -4.04
CA ARG A 225 -12.47 -2.63 -2.87
C ARG A 225 -11.11 -2.91 -2.22
N THR A 226 -10.08 -3.15 -3.02
CA THR A 226 -8.77 -3.62 -2.52
C THR A 226 -7.92 -2.48 -1.96
N PHE A 227 -7.98 -1.30 -2.57
CA PHE A 227 -7.21 -0.13 -2.16
C PHE A 227 -7.33 0.22 -0.66
N PRO A 228 -8.54 0.41 -0.09
CA PRO A 228 -8.68 0.79 1.31
C PRO A 228 -8.21 -0.33 2.25
N ILE A 229 -8.42 -1.59 1.88
CA ILE A 229 -7.98 -2.75 2.68
C ILE A 229 -6.45 -2.81 2.75
N ALA A 230 -5.78 -2.67 1.61
CA ALA A 230 -4.32 -2.69 1.55
C ALA A 230 -3.70 -1.53 2.34
N TYR A 231 -4.27 -0.32 2.21
CA TYR A 231 -3.80 0.84 2.96
C TYR A 231 -4.05 0.68 4.46
N GLN A 232 -5.22 0.18 4.87
CA GLN A 232 -5.53 -0.06 6.27
C GLN A 232 -4.59 -1.09 6.89
N ALA A 233 -4.33 -2.21 6.20
CA ALA A 233 -3.36 -3.21 6.63
C ALA A 233 -1.96 -2.61 6.81
N TYR A 234 -1.55 -1.71 5.91
CA TYR A 234 -0.29 -0.98 6.04
C TYR A 234 -0.28 -0.03 7.24
N ASN A 235 -1.35 0.74 7.44
CA ASN A 235 -1.49 1.64 8.58
C ASN A 235 -1.41 0.88 9.90
N ASP A 236 -2.10 -0.26 10.00
CA ASP A 236 -2.05 -1.12 11.18
C ASP A 236 -0.66 -1.71 11.40
N TYR A 237 0.02 -2.13 10.33
CA TYR A 237 1.42 -2.55 10.39
C TYR A 237 2.31 -1.44 10.96
N GLU A 238 2.23 -0.22 10.41
CA GLU A 238 3.11 0.87 10.80
C GLU A 238 2.86 1.34 12.24
N ASN A 239 1.61 1.33 12.70
CA ASN A 239 1.28 1.69 14.08
C ASN A 239 1.79 0.63 15.09
N ASN A 240 1.92 -0.63 14.68
CA ASN A 240 2.27 -1.73 15.57
C ASN A 240 3.72 -2.23 15.46
N ILE A 241 4.46 -1.84 14.41
CA ILE A 241 5.82 -2.35 14.18
C ILE A 241 6.76 -2.05 15.35
N GLY A 242 6.61 -0.91 16.02
CA GLY A 242 7.36 -0.58 17.24
C GLY A 242 7.20 -1.63 18.33
N SER A 243 5.95 -1.96 18.67
CA SER A 243 5.61 -2.99 19.64
C SER A 243 6.17 -4.36 19.26
N HIS A 244 6.07 -4.74 17.99
CA HIS A 244 6.64 -5.99 17.49
C HIS A 244 8.16 -6.04 17.67
N VAL A 245 8.87 -4.96 17.35
CA VAL A 245 10.32 -4.89 17.54
C VAL A 245 10.68 -4.97 19.03
N TYR A 246 9.95 -4.28 19.91
CA TYR A 246 10.18 -4.39 21.35
C TYR A 246 9.99 -5.82 21.89
N LEU A 247 8.93 -6.50 21.47
CA LEU A 247 8.68 -7.89 21.85
C LEU A 247 9.78 -8.83 21.35
N GLU A 248 10.29 -8.60 20.13
CA GLU A 248 11.41 -9.38 19.59
C GLU A 248 12.69 -9.16 20.43
N LEU A 249 12.97 -7.92 20.83
CA LEU A 249 14.10 -7.60 21.70
C LEU A 249 13.98 -8.24 23.09
N LEU A 250 12.79 -8.16 23.73
CA LEU A 250 12.53 -8.79 25.02
C LEU A 250 12.69 -10.32 24.97
N LYS A 251 12.16 -10.95 23.92
CA LYS A 251 12.30 -12.40 23.70
C LYS A 251 13.78 -12.81 23.61
N GLU A 252 14.58 -12.03 22.89
CA GLU A 252 16.01 -12.30 22.72
C GLU A 252 16.81 -12.08 24.01
N ASP A 253 16.45 -11.08 24.81
CA ASP A 253 17.06 -10.86 26.12
C ASP A 253 16.72 -11.99 27.09
N TYR A 254 15.44 -12.40 27.15
CA TYR A 254 14.99 -13.54 27.95
C TYR A 254 15.73 -14.84 27.60
N LYS A 255 15.90 -15.15 26.31
CA LYS A 255 16.69 -16.32 25.88
C LYS A 255 18.14 -16.23 26.38
N THR A 256 18.74 -15.05 26.30
CA THR A 256 20.12 -14.82 26.72
C THR A 256 20.25 -14.99 28.24
N PHE A 257 19.32 -14.44 29.01
CA PHE A 257 19.22 -14.62 30.45
C PHE A 257 19.08 -16.09 30.84
N ARG A 258 18.15 -16.82 30.21
CA ARG A 258 17.93 -18.24 30.45
C ARG A 258 19.18 -19.07 30.19
N LEU A 259 19.90 -18.80 29.09
CA LEU A 259 21.16 -19.48 28.77
C LEU A 259 22.26 -19.16 29.79
N GLY A 260 22.34 -17.91 30.25
CA GLY A 260 23.25 -17.51 31.32
C GLY A 260 22.95 -18.25 32.62
N LEU A 261 21.68 -18.27 33.04
CA LEU A 261 21.23 -18.98 34.23
C LEU A 261 21.56 -20.47 34.18
N HIS A 262 21.28 -21.15 33.06
CA HIS A 262 21.66 -22.56 32.88
C HIS A 262 23.17 -22.78 32.99
N LYS A 263 23.99 -21.91 32.40
CA LYS A 263 25.46 -22.01 32.49
C LYS A 263 25.97 -21.82 33.91
N THR A 264 25.33 -20.97 34.71
CA THR A 264 25.72 -20.72 36.11
C THR A 264 25.20 -21.79 37.05
N LEU A 265 23.97 -22.26 36.86
CA LEU A 265 23.34 -23.27 37.73
C LEU A 265 23.91 -24.67 37.52
N ASN A 266 24.32 -25.05 36.30
CA ASN A 266 24.86 -26.39 36.04
C ASN A 266 26.09 -26.72 36.91
N PRO A 267 27.13 -25.86 36.99
CA PRO A 267 28.27 -26.07 37.88
C PRO A 267 27.87 -26.11 39.36
N ILE A 268 26.97 -25.23 39.80
CA ILE A 268 26.48 -25.21 41.19
C ILE A 268 25.79 -26.52 41.53
N ASN A 269 24.89 -26.99 40.67
CA ASN A 269 24.21 -28.27 40.83
C ASN A 269 25.22 -29.43 40.88
N GLN A 270 26.26 -29.43 40.05
CA GLN A 270 27.32 -30.44 40.11
C GLN A 270 28.11 -30.39 41.43
N VAL A 271 28.42 -29.19 41.93
CA VAL A 271 29.12 -29.02 43.22
C VAL A 271 28.25 -29.52 44.37
N VAL A 272 26.98 -29.10 44.43
CA VAL A 272 26.02 -29.56 45.44
C VAL A 272 25.87 -31.09 45.40
N TYR A 273 25.78 -31.68 44.21
CA TYR A 273 25.71 -33.14 44.05
C TYR A 273 26.96 -33.84 44.58
N LYS A 274 28.16 -33.28 44.31
CA LYS A 274 29.43 -33.81 44.83
C LYS A 274 29.54 -33.69 46.34
N ILE A 275 29.16 -32.55 46.93
CA ILE A 275 29.13 -32.34 48.38
C ILE A 275 28.15 -33.32 49.03
N SER A 276 26.92 -33.43 48.50
CA SER A 276 25.92 -34.36 49.02
C SER A 276 26.38 -35.82 48.97
N ASN A 277 27.09 -36.23 47.92
CA ASN A 277 27.67 -37.58 47.83
C ASN A 277 28.84 -37.78 48.79
N ALA A 278 29.66 -36.74 49.03
CA ALA A 278 30.76 -36.80 49.98
C ALA A 278 30.28 -36.89 51.44
N MET A 279 29.18 -36.23 51.78
CA MET A 279 28.57 -36.30 53.13
C MET A 279 27.77 -37.58 53.40
N ARG A 280 27.48 -38.38 52.37
CA ARG A 280 26.81 -39.69 52.50
C ARG A 280 27.79 -40.85 52.71
N ARG A 281 29.09 -40.60 52.62
CA ARG A 281 30.16 -41.54 53.00
C ARG A 281 30.60 -41.23 54.42
#